data_AF-A0A7Y4TQ03-F1
#
_entry.id   AF-A0A7Y4TQ03-F1
#
_cell.length_a   1.000
_cell.length_b   1.000
_cell.length_c   1.000
_cell.angle_alpha   90.00
_cell.angle_beta   90.00
_cell.angle_gamma   90.00
#
_symmetry.space_group_name_H-M   'P 1'
#
loop_
_entity.id
_entity.type
_entity.pdbx_description
1 polymer ?
#
loop_
_entity_poly.entity_id
_entity_poly.type
_entity_poly.pdbx_seq_one_letter_code
_entity_poly.pdbx_strand_id
1 'polypeptide(L)'
;MRARRTLPDEPNKVLHERGILSMARGEESNTAMTSFFILVGAGAHLDGKFAAFGRVTKGMEVVDAINKASVSEEKPEKPVRIKKASVGPCTKAEPPA
;
A
#
# COMPACT_ATOMS: atom_id res chain seq x y z
N MET A 1 20.60 19.76 -11.97
CA MET A 1 19.79 18.54 -12.19
C MET A 1 19.50 17.93 -10.82
N ARG A 2 18.25 17.88 -10.34
CA ARG A 2 17.95 17.20 -9.06
C ARG A 2 18.00 15.70 -9.32
N ALA A 3 18.85 14.98 -8.60
CA ALA A 3 18.87 13.52 -8.63
C ALA A 3 17.46 12.98 -8.39
N ARG A 4 17.03 12.01 -9.22
CA ARG A 4 15.75 11.34 -9.09
C ARG A 4 15.74 10.66 -7.72
N ARG A 5 14.98 11.21 -6.77
CA ARG A 5 14.95 10.68 -5.40
C ARG A 5 14.09 9.42 -5.38
N THR A 6 14.74 8.27 -5.47
CA THR A 6 14.12 6.98 -5.18
C THR A 6 14.40 6.59 -3.73
N LEU A 7 13.58 5.70 -3.20
CA LEU A 7 13.75 5.13 -1.87
C LEU A 7 14.55 3.83 -1.98
N PRO A 8 15.50 3.59 -1.05
CA PRO A 8 16.17 2.30 -0.95
C PRO A 8 15.16 1.22 -0.54
N ASP A 9 15.45 -0.03 -0.91
CA ASP A 9 14.63 -1.17 -0.53
C ASP A 9 14.74 -1.43 0.99
N GLU A 10 13.60 -1.57 1.66
CA GLU A 10 13.52 -1.94 3.08
C GLU A 10 12.68 -3.22 3.26
N PRO A 11 13.14 -4.37 2.73
CA PRO A 11 12.42 -5.63 2.88
C PRO A 11 12.34 -6.02 4.35
N ASN A 12 11.20 -6.54 4.76
CA ASN A 12 10.96 -6.94 6.14
C ASN A 12 10.20 -8.27 6.23
N LYS A 13 10.01 -8.75 7.47
CA LYS A 13 9.38 -10.04 7.76
C LYS A 13 7.86 -9.97 7.86
N VAL A 14 7.25 -8.81 7.58
CA VAL A 14 5.79 -8.66 7.61
C VAL A 14 5.22 -9.38 6.38
N LEU A 15 4.29 -10.30 6.64
CA LEU A 15 3.61 -11.03 5.58
C LEU A 15 2.59 -10.12 4.90
N HIS A 16 2.51 -10.19 3.57
CA HIS A 16 1.58 -9.46 2.72
C HIS A 16 0.19 -10.11 2.79
N GLU A 17 -0.43 -9.97 3.97
CA GLU A 17 -1.80 -10.38 4.23
C GLU A 17 -2.79 -9.26 3.88
N ARG A 18 -4.08 -9.60 3.90
CA ARG A 18 -5.16 -8.65 3.67
C ARG A 18 -5.05 -7.45 4.62
N GLY A 19 -5.18 -6.24 4.06
CA GLY A 19 -5.12 -4.97 4.76
C GLY A 19 -3.72 -4.41 4.96
N ILE A 20 -2.67 -5.10 4.52
CA ILE A 20 -1.29 -4.60 4.60
C ILE A 20 -1.07 -3.50 3.55
N LEU A 21 -0.39 -2.43 3.98
CA LEU A 21 0.03 -1.29 3.18
C LEU A 21 1.54 -1.43 2.90
N SER A 22 1.91 -1.39 1.62
CA SER A 22 3.28 -1.62 1.17
C SER A 22 3.66 -0.69 0.01
N MET A 23 4.97 -0.42 -0.14
CA MET A 23 5.50 0.47 -1.18
C MET A 23 5.50 -0.22 -2.54
N ALA A 24 5.03 0.46 -3.59
CA ALA A 24 5.15 -0.02 -4.96
C ALA A 24 6.53 0.40 -5.53
N ARG A 25 7.14 -0.50 -6.31
CA ARG A 25 8.41 -0.27 -7.01
C ARG A 25 8.39 -0.93 -8.38
N GLY A 26 9.35 -0.55 -9.23
CA GLY A 26 9.63 -1.27 -10.47
C GLY A 26 10.33 -2.60 -10.19
N GLU A 27 10.65 -3.33 -11.26
CA GLU A 27 11.33 -4.63 -11.17
C GLU A 27 12.71 -4.51 -10.51
N GLU A 28 13.43 -3.44 -10.83
CA GLU A 28 14.72 -3.13 -10.25
C GLU A 28 14.61 -2.68 -8.79
N SER A 29 15.61 -3.06 -7.99
CA SER A 29 15.78 -2.63 -6.61
C SER A 29 15.98 -1.11 -6.48
N ASN A 30 15.57 -0.55 -5.34
CA ASN A 30 15.73 0.86 -4.99
C ASN A 30 15.04 1.83 -5.95
N THR A 31 13.91 1.41 -6.56
CA THR A 31 13.12 2.22 -7.51
C THR A 31 11.81 2.73 -6.92
N ALA A 32 11.50 2.41 -5.67
CA ALA A 32 10.31 2.91 -4.99
C ALA A 32 10.31 4.45 -4.94
N MET A 33 9.13 5.06 -5.08
CA MET A 33 8.95 6.52 -5.01
C MET A 33 7.78 6.86 -4.10
N THR A 34 6.65 7.31 -4.65
CA THR A 34 5.47 7.75 -3.88
C THR A 34 4.27 6.81 -4.02
N SER A 35 4.36 5.83 -4.92
CA SER A 35 3.30 4.86 -5.15
C SER A 35 3.28 3.80 -4.05
N PHE A 36 2.09 3.47 -3.57
CA PHE A 36 1.85 2.42 -2.58
C PHE A 36 0.63 1.59 -2.99
N PHE A 37 0.45 0.44 -2.35
CA PHE A 37 -0.73 -0.40 -2.53
C PHE A 37 -1.24 -0.96 -1.20
N ILE A 38 -2.52 -1.33 -1.17
CA ILE A 38 -3.17 -2.01 -0.06
C ILE A 38 -3.62 -3.38 -0.54
N LEU A 39 -3.29 -4.43 0.21
CA LEU A 39 -3.71 -5.79 -0.11
C LEU A 39 -5.17 -6.04 0.22
N VAL A 40 -5.93 -6.52 -0.77
CA VAL A 40 -7.31 -7.00 -0.58
C VAL A 40 -7.39 -8.50 -0.28
N GLY A 41 -6.28 -9.22 -0.43
CA GLY A 41 -6.13 -10.66 -0.18
C GLY A 41 -4.67 -11.02 0.11
N ALA A 42 -4.35 -12.31 0.13
CA ALA A 42 -2.98 -12.79 0.39
C ALA A 42 -2.06 -12.55 -0.83
N GLY A 43 -0.88 -12.00 -0.58
CA GLY A 43 0.13 -11.63 -1.57
C GLY A 43 1.50 -12.24 -1.31
N ALA A 44 1.57 -13.52 -0.95
CA ALA A 44 2.80 -14.19 -0.49
C ALA A 44 4.01 -14.07 -1.43
N HIS A 45 3.79 -13.83 -2.72
CA HIS A 45 4.87 -13.61 -3.70
C HIS A 45 5.67 -12.31 -3.47
N LEU A 46 5.14 -11.39 -2.66
CA LEU A 46 5.72 -10.10 -2.29
C LEU A 46 6.53 -10.16 -0.99
N ASP A 47 6.37 -11.22 -0.19
CA ASP A 47 6.99 -11.36 1.12
C ASP A 47 8.51 -11.32 1.04
N GLY A 48 9.13 -10.53 1.93
CA GLY A 48 10.57 -10.31 1.95
C GLY A 48 11.16 -9.56 0.75
N LYS A 49 10.33 -9.12 -0.21
CA LYS A 49 10.76 -8.39 -1.42
C LYS A 49 10.27 -6.94 -1.48
N PHE A 50 9.18 -6.63 -0.79
CA PHE A 50 8.56 -5.31 -0.74
C PHE A 50 8.52 -4.80 0.71
N ALA A 51 8.54 -3.48 0.84
CA ALA A 51 8.55 -2.80 2.12
C ALA A 51 7.10 -2.60 2.61
N ALA A 52 6.60 -3.55 3.41
CA ALA A 52 5.34 -3.40 4.13
C ALA A 52 5.54 -2.48 5.36
N PHE A 53 4.84 -1.35 5.42
CA PHE A 53 5.08 -0.30 6.42
C PHE A 53 3.83 0.13 7.19
N GLY A 54 2.67 -0.43 6.88
CA GLY A 54 1.44 -0.13 7.60
C GLY A 54 0.37 -1.19 7.42
N ARG A 55 -0.75 -0.99 8.12
CA ARG A 55 -1.95 -1.77 7.92
C ARG A 55 -3.19 -0.89 8.04
N VAL A 56 -4.23 -1.24 7.31
CA VAL A 56 -5.55 -0.64 7.48
C VAL A 56 -6.14 -1.14 8.79
N THR A 57 -6.43 -0.22 9.71
CA THR A 57 -7.05 -0.54 11.02
C THR A 57 -8.55 -0.33 11.03
N LYS A 58 -9.08 0.54 10.17
CA LYS A 58 -10.50 0.84 9.98
C LYS A 58 -10.76 1.16 8.50
N GLY A 59 -11.96 0.84 8.01
CA GLY A 59 -12.34 1.16 6.62
C GLY A 59 -11.93 0.11 5.59
N MET A 60 -11.71 -1.15 5.98
CA MET A 60 -11.41 -2.23 5.01
C MET A 60 -12.57 -2.46 4.05
N GLU A 61 -13.80 -2.23 4.49
CA GLU A 61 -15.01 -2.26 3.66
C GLU A 61 -14.97 -1.22 2.53
N VAL A 62 -14.31 -0.07 2.74
CA VAL A 62 -14.11 0.95 1.71
C VAL A 62 -13.07 0.49 0.70
N VAL A 63 -11.99 -0.14 1.18
CA VAL A 63 -10.96 -0.74 0.30
C VAL A 63 -11.60 -1.81 -0.60
N ASP A 64 -12.46 -2.66 -0.04
CA ASP A 64 -13.20 -3.66 -0.82
C ASP A 64 -14.14 -3.04 -1.85
N ALA A 65 -14.83 -1.96 -1.48
CA ALA A 65 -15.71 -1.25 -2.41
C ALA A 65 -14.93 -0.64 -3.58
N ILE A 66 -13.73 -0.10 -3.33
CA ILE A 66 -12.82 0.40 -4.38
C ILE A 66 -12.40 -0.74 -5.31
N ASN A 67 -12.04 -1.91 -4.75
CA ASN A 67 -11.61 -3.07 -5.52
C ASN A 67 -12.72 -3.67 -6.40
N LYS A 68 -14.00 -3.46 -6.03
CA LYS A 68 -15.17 -3.92 -6.79
C LYS A 68 -15.66 -2.90 -7.84
N ALA A 69 -15.01 -1.73 -7.96
CA ALA A 69 -15.42 -0.73 -8.93
C ALA A 69 -15.21 -1.23 -10.37
N SER A 70 -16.07 -0.80 -11.29
CA SER A 70 -15.88 -1.05 -12.73
C SER A 70 -14.56 -0.47 -13.21
N VAL A 71 -13.80 -1.25 -13.96
CA VAL A 71 -12.48 -0.88 -14.48
C VAL A 71 -12.44 -0.95 -16.01
N SER A 72 -11.71 -0.03 -16.61
CA SER A 72 -11.27 -0.08 -18.00
C SER A 72 -9.74 -0.02 -18.01
N GLU A 73 -9.09 -1.00 -18.66
CA GLU A 73 -7.62 -1.11 -18.70
C GLU A 73 -6.96 -0.99 -17.30
N GLU A 74 -7.51 -1.71 -16.32
CA GLU A 74 -7.06 -1.72 -14.91
C GLU A 74 -7.25 -0.40 -14.14
N LYS A 75 -7.88 0.61 -14.75
CA LYS A 75 -8.20 1.88 -14.11
C LYS A 75 -9.69 1.96 -13.79
N PRO A 76 -10.08 2.37 -12.57
CA PRO A 76 -11.48 2.60 -12.26
C PRO A 76 -12.12 3.60 -13.24
N GLU A 77 -13.26 3.25 -13.83
CA GLU A 77 -14.01 4.13 -14.74
C GLU A 77 -14.38 5.45 -14.04
N LYS A 78 -14.74 5.35 -12.75
CA LYS A 78 -14.91 6.48 -11.85
C LYS A 78 -13.63 6.65 -11.03
N PRO A 79 -12.83 7.72 -11.27
CA PRO A 79 -11.55 7.88 -10.59
C PRO A 79 -11.68 7.99 -9.07
N VAL A 80 -11.00 7.11 -8.35
CA VAL A 80 -10.87 7.17 -6.90
C VAL A 80 -9.73 8.11 -6.54
N ARG A 81 -10.01 9.15 -5.75
CA ARG A 81 -9.06 10.22 -5.42
C ARG A 81 -8.91 10.41 -3.92
N ILE A 82 -7.67 10.52 -3.45
CA ILE A 82 -7.36 10.98 -2.10
C ILE A 82 -7.59 12.49 -2.07
N LYS A 83 -8.69 12.94 -1.46
CA LYS A 83 -9.01 14.37 -1.32
C LYS A 83 -8.19 15.07 -0.24
N LYS A 84 -7.86 14.33 0.83
CA LYS A 84 -7.10 14.81 1.98
C LYS A 84 -6.46 13.62 2.68
N ALA A 85 -5.25 13.83 3.20
CA ALA A 85 -4.59 12.94 4.13
C ALA A 85 -4.14 13.74 5.35
N SER A 86 -4.19 13.15 6.53
CA SER A 86 -3.77 13.77 7.78
C SER A 86 -3.06 12.76 8.66
N VAL A 87 -2.02 13.19 9.35
CA VAL A 87 -1.32 12.38 10.33
C VAL A 87 -1.97 12.62 11.68
N GLY A 88 -2.56 11.56 12.25
CA GLY A 88 -3.10 11.59 13.61
C GLY A 88 -2.00 11.50 14.67
N PRO A 89 -2.33 11.73 15.95
CA PRO A 89 -1.39 11.47 17.03
C PRO A 89 -0.96 10.00 17.01
N CYS A 90 0.33 9.76 17.24
CA CYS A 90 0.86 8.41 17.38
C CYS A 90 0.30 7.80 18.69
N THR A 91 -0.80 7.08 18.55
CA THR A 91 -1.35 6.25 19.62
C THR A 91 -0.85 4.83 19.37
N LYS A 92 -0.34 4.14 20.39
CA LYS A 92 0.01 2.72 20.25
C LYS A 92 -1.25 2.00 19.78
N ALA A 93 -1.23 1.44 18.58
CA ALA A 93 -2.34 0.64 18.08
C ALA A 93 -2.51 -0.56 19.03
N GLU A 94 -3.73 -0.76 19.53
CA GLU A 94 -4.07 -2.01 20.20
C GLU A 94 -3.88 -3.16 19.20
N PRO A 95 -3.28 -4.29 19.62
CA PRO A 95 -3.19 -5.44 18.75
C PRO A 95 -4.61 -5.87 18.33
N PRO A 96 -4.81 -6.26 17.05
CA PRO A 96 -6.10 -6.80 16.64
C PRO A 96 -6.40 -8.05 17.48
N ALA A 97 -7.65 -8.14 17.96
CA ALA A 97 -8.18 -9.30 18.67
C ALA A 97 -8.18 -10.57 17.78
#